data_AF-A0A7C2RJJ5-F1
#
_entry.id   AF-A0A7C2RJJ5-F1
#
_cell.length_a   1.000
_cell.length_b   1.000
_cell.length_c   1.000
_cell.angle_alpha   90.00
_cell.angle_beta   90.00
_cell.angle_gamma   90.00
#
_symmetry.space_group_name_H-M   'P 1'
#
loop_
_entity.id
_entity.type
_entity.pdbx_description
1 polymer ?
#
loop_
_entity_poly.entity_id
_entity_poly.type
_entity_poly.pdbx_seq_one_letter_code
_entity_poly.pdbx_strand_id
1 'polypeptide(L)'
;NLGVNGNHTLASLYDLIPANALLHGQDNREKRLNDAGTWNRARIEVNGSRVSHYLNGVKVVEYERGTQMWKALVAYSKYRIWPGFGEAEEGHILLQDHGGEVSFRNIKILE
;
A
#
# COMPACT_ATOMS: atom_id res chain seq x y z
N ASN A 1 15.07 -9.36 1.71
CA ASN A 1 15.17 -8.27 2.70
C ASN A 1 13.75 -7.83 3.03
N LEU A 2 13.37 -7.73 4.31
CA LEU A 2 11.99 -7.38 4.74
C LEU A 2 11.76 -5.87 4.90
N GLY A 3 12.80 -5.06 4.70
CA GLY A 3 12.75 -3.63 4.94
C GLY A 3 12.68 -3.30 6.43
N VAL A 4 12.22 -2.09 6.76
CA VAL A 4 12.03 -1.66 8.15
C VAL A 4 10.65 -2.12 8.61
N ASN A 5 10.57 -2.87 9.72
CA ASN A 5 9.32 -3.38 10.29
C ASN A 5 8.43 -4.15 9.29
N GLY A 6 9.04 -4.86 8.33
CA GLY A 6 8.30 -5.67 7.35
C GLY A 6 7.62 -4.84 6.26
N ASN A 7 8.01 -3.58 6.03
CA ASN A 7 7.40 -2.70 5.02
C ASN A 7 7.70 -3.09 3.55
N HIS A 8 8.44 -4.18 3.30
CA HIS A 8 8.61 -4.78 1.96
C HIS A 8 7.72 -6.01 1.72
N THR A 9 6.63 -6.15 2.48
CA THR A 9 5.73 -7.31 2.39
C THR A 9 4.35 -6.93 1.82
N LEU A 10 3.56 -7.94 1.41
CA LEU A 10 2.27 -7.75 0.71
C LEU A 10 1.35 -6.70 1.36
N ALA A 11 0.71 -5.89 0.51
CA ALA A 11 -0.24 -4.81 0.84
C ALA A 11 0.32 -3.62 1.64
N SER A 12 1.60 -3.64 2.02
CA SER A 12 2.29 -2.48 2.59
C SER A 12 2.35 -1.34 1.56
N LEU A 13 2.46 -0.10 2.03
CA LEU A 13 2.99 0.97 1.19
C LEU A 13 4.50 0.75 1.12
N TYR A 14 4.96 0.16 0.02
CA TYR A 14 6.30 -0.41 -0.11
C TYR A 14 7.38 0.57 0.38
N ASP A 15 8.28 0.09 1.25
CA ASP A 15 9.38 0.87 1.85
C ASP A 15 8.98 2.06 2.74
N LEU A 16 7.67 2.29 2.94
CA LEU A 16 7.14 3.41 3.72
C LEU A 16 6.35 2.91 4.94
N ILE A 17 5.20 2.25 4.73
CA ILE A 17 4.27 1.88 5.83
C ILE A 17 3.97 0.38 5.75
N PRO A 18 4.29 -0.41 6.79
CA PRO A 18 3.93 -1.82 6.83
C PRO A 18 2.42 -2.01 6.92
N ALA A 19 1.87 -2.98 6.18
CA ALA A 19 0.49 -3.37 6.33
C ALA A 19 0.24 -4.06 7.68
N ASN A 20 -0.69 -3.55 8.49
CA ASN A 20 -1.06 -4.12 9.77
C ASN A 20 -2.52 -3.76 10.14
N ALA A 21 -3.43 -4.72 10.04
CA ALA A 21 -4.84 -4.55 10.38
C ALA A 21 -5.12 -4.32 11.87
N LEU A 22 -4.20 -4.72 12.76
CA LEU A 22 -4.35 -4.51 14.21
C LEU A 22 -4.38 -3.01 14.55
N LEU A 23 -3.66 -2.18 13.78
CA LEU A 23 -3.63 -0.73 13.94
C LEU A 23 -4.96 -0.04 13.57
N HIS A 24 -5.83 -0.75 12.84
CA HIS A 24 -7.09 -0.21 12.32
C HIS A 24 -8.32 -0.84 12.98
N GLY A 25 -8.13 -1.74 13.96
CA GLY A 25 -9.20 -2.44 14.67
C GLY A 25 -10.11 -3.30 13.76
N GLN A 26 -9.63 -3.66 12.56
CA GLN A 26 -10.45 -4.36 11.56
C GLN A 26 -10.34 -5.90 11.66
N ASP A 27 -9.33 -6.42 12.36
CA ASP A 27 -9.08 -7.84 12.52
C ASP A 27 -8.25 -8.15 13.77
N ASN A 28 -8.18 -9.42 14.16
CA ASN A 28 -7.30 -9.93 15.22
C ASN A 28 -5.97 -10.48 14.70
N ARG A 29 -5.67 -10.27 13.42
CA ARG A 29 -4.43 -10.66 12.74
C ARG A 29 -3.85 -9.46 12.01
N GLU A 30 -2.53 -9.40 11.83
CA GLU A 30 -1.89 -8.31 11.09
C GLU A 30 -2.31 -8.28 9.62
N LYS A 31 -2.44 -9.45 8.98
CA LYS A 31 -2.85 -9.60 7.58
C LYS A 31 -3.72 -10.84 7.39
N ARG A 32 -4.79 -10.71 6.59
CA ARG A 32 -5.51 -11.86 6.02
C ARG A 32 -4.90 -12.20 4.66
N LEU A 33 -4.04 -13.20 4.63
CA LEU A 33 -3.41 -13.70 3.40
C LEU A 33 -4.09 -15.01 3.01
N ASN A 34 -4.35 -15.17 1.71
CA ASN A 34 -4.65 -16.48 1.15
C ASN A 34 -3.35 -17.16 0.73
N ASP A 35 -3.37 -18.49 0.61
CA ASP A 35 -2.19 -19.29 0.27
C ASP A 35 -1.59 -18.91 -1.10
N ALA A 36 -0.31 -19.18 -1.28
CA ALA A 36 0.37 -18.97 -2.55
C ALA A 36 -0.34 -19.73 -3.68
N GLY A 37 -0.46 -19.08 -4.86
CA GLY A 37 -1.20 -19.63 -6.00
C GLY A 37 -2.72 -19.40 -5.92
N THR A 38 -3.24 -18.83 -4.83
CA THR A 38 -4.65 -18.45 -4.71
C THR A 38 -4.85 -16.95 -4.85
N TRP A 39 -6.08 -16.55 -5.17
CA TRP A 39 -6.40 -15.15 -5.43
C TRP A 39 -6.50 -14.34 -4.15
N ASN A 40 -5.78 -13.22 -4.08
CA ASN A 40 -5.99 -12.17 -3.08
C ASN A 40 -6.77 -11.01 -3.71
N ARG A 41 -7.57 -10.30 -2.90
CA ARG A 41 -8.27 -9.08 -3.31
C ARG A 41 -7.55 -7.86 -2.73
N ALA A 42 -6.98 -7.04 -3.61
CA ALA A 42 -6.48 -5.72 -3.26
C ALA A 42 -7.57 -4.66 -3.49
N ARG A 43 -7.62 -3.66 -2.62
CA ARG A 43 -8.35 -2.41 -2.86
C ARG A 43 -7.51 -1.24 -2.35
N ILE A 44 -7.40 -0.21 -3.16
CA ILE A 44 -6.83 1.08 -2.77
C ILE A 44 -7.97 2.09 -2.84
N GLU A 45 -8.12 2.91 -1.81
CA GLU A 45 -9.06 4.03 -1.78
C GLU A 45 -8.25 5.32 -1.63
N VAL A 46 -8.47 6.28 -2.52
CA VAL A 46 -7.88 7.62 -2.48
C VAL A 46 -9.04 8.62 -2.38
N ASN A 47 -9.08 9.38 -1.29
CA ASN A 47 -10.05 10.44 -1.07
C ASN A 47 -9.29 11.72 -0.68
N GLY A 48 -9.04 12.58 -1.67
CA GLY A 48 -8.13 13.71 -1.54
C GLY A 48 -6.72 13.27 -1.14
N SER A 49 -6.21 13.83 -0.04
CA SER A 49 -4.91 13.48 0.54
C SER A 49 -4.90 12.13 1.26
N ARG A 50 -6.06 11.62 1.69
CA ARG A 50 -6.17 10.40 2.50
C ARG A 50 -6.20 9.16 1.61
N VAL A 51 -5.32 8.20 1.91
CA VAL A 51 -5.19 6.95 1.16
C VAL A 51 -5.29 5.77 2.10
N SER A 52 -5.99 4.71 1.68
CA SER A 52 -6.09 3.45 2.42
C SER A 52 -5.80 2.25 1.52
N HIS A 53 -5.10 1.26 2.05
CA HIS A 53 -4.97 -0.05 1.42
C HIS A 53 -5.78 -1.09 2.18
N TYR A 54 -6.43 -1.97 1.42
CA TYR A 54 -7.16 -3.11 1.95
C TYR A 54 -6.67 -4.39 1.29
N LEU A 55 -6.56 -5.43 2.09
CA LEU A 55 -6.21 -6.78 1.67
C LEU A 55 -7.31 -7.73 2.13
N ASN A 56 -7.93 -8.43 1.17
CA ASN A 56 -9.01 -9.39 1.42
C ASN A 56 -10.15 -8.80 2.29
N GLY A 57 -10.50 -7.53 2.00
CA GLY A 57 -11.60 -6.81 2.67
C GLY A 57 -11.23 -6.11 3.98
N VAL A 58 -10.00 -6.26 4.48
CA VAL A 58 -9.54 -5.70 5.75
C VAL A 58 -8.60 -4.53 5.49
N LYS A 59 -8.80 -3.38 6.17
CA LYS A 59 -7.89 -2.24 6.08
C LYS A 59 -6.56 -2.58 6.76
N VAL A 60 -5.45 -2.30 6.09
CA VAL A 60 -4.10 -2.62 6.58
C VAL A 60 -3.16 -1.42 6.56
N VAL A 61 -3.44 -0.39 5.78
CA VAL A 61 -2.66 0.86 5.71
C VAL A 61 -3.63 2.02 5.62
N GLU A 62 -3.34 3.11 6.33
CA GLU A 62 -3.98 4.42 6.15
C GLU A 62 -2.92 5.51 6.33
N TYR A 63 -2.94 6.53 5.47
CA TYR A 63 -2.04 7.67 5.56
C TYR A 63 -2.63 8.91 4.90
N GLU A 64 -2.04 10.07 5.19
CA GLU A 64 -2.40 11.35 4.59
C GLU A 64 -1.18 12.01 3.94
N ARG A 65 -1.26 12.21 2.62
CA ARG A 65 -0.20 12.81 1.79
C ARG A 65 -0.10 14.31 2.04
N GLY A 66 1.05 14.91 1.72
CA GLY A 66 1.29 16.35 1.86
C GLY A 66 1.49 16.87 3.29
N THR A 67 1.21 16.05 4.30
CA THR A 67 1.46 16.38 5.73
C THR A 67 2.96 16.39 6.06
N GLN A 68 3.34 17.02 7.17
CA GLN A 68 4.72 16.97 7.66
C GLN A 68 5.17 15.53 7.97
N MET A 69 4.26 14.70 8.48
CA MET A 69 4.53 13.28 8.76
C MET A 69 4.81 12.52 7.46
N TRP A 70 4.04 12.75 6.40
CA TRP A 70 4.28 12.18 5.08
C TRP A 70 5.65 12.56 4.52
N LYS A 71 5.97 13.86 4.54
CA LYS A 71 7.26 14.37 4.03
C LYS A 71 8.43 13.78 4.79
N ALA A 72 8.34 13.68 6.11
CA ALA A 72 9.35 13.05 6.94
C ALA A 72 9.50 11.56 6.58
N LEU A 73 8.40 10.82 6.45
CA LEU A 73 8.42 9.40 6.08
C LEU A 73 9.09 9.17 4.72
N VAL A 74 8.76 9.98 3.72
CA VAL A 74 9.38 9.92 2.38
C VAL A 74 10.88 10.21 2.45
N ALA A 75 11.29 11.20 3.24
CA ALA A 75 12.71 11.59 3.37
C ALA A 75 13.60 10.47 3.95
N TYR A 76 13.03 9.58 4.78
CA TYR A 76 13.74 8.41 5.31
C TYR A 76 13.71 7.17 4.40
N SER A 77 12.92 7.19 3.33
CA SER A 77 12.75 6.05 2.42
C SER A 77 13.70 6.10 1.21
N LYS A 78 13.68 5.06 0.38
CA LYS A 78 14.35 5.06 -0.93
C LYS A 78 13.82 6.14 -1.87
N TYR A 79 12.61 6.66 -1.64
CA TYR A 79 11.96 7.64 -2.51
C TYR A 79 12.41 9.08 -2.27
N ARG A 80 13.28 9.33 -1.27
CA ARG A 80 13.82 10.67 -0.95
C ARG A 80 14.48 11.40 -2.13
N ILE A 81 14.88 10.67 -3.17
CA ILE A 81 15.49 11.23 -4.38
C ILE A 81 14.48 11.89 -5.33
N TRP A 82 13.18 11.71 -5.10
CA TRP A 82 12.11 12.21 -5.97
C TRP A 82 11.39 13.38 -5.29
N PRO A 83 11.62 14.64 -5.75
CA PRO A 83 10.91 15.80 -5.23
C PRO A 83 9.39 15.65 -5.39
N GLY A 84 8.63 15.92 -4.33
CA GLY A 84 7.16 15.83 -4.36
C GLY A 84 6.60 14.41 -4.51
N PHE A 85 7.37 13.37 -4.14
CA PHE A 85 6.91 11.99 -4.24
C PHE A 85 5.55 11.78 -3.55
N GLY A 86 4.58 11.30 -4.33
CA GLY A 86 3.23 11.02 -3.86
C GLY A 86 2.40 12.27 -3.52
N GLU A 87 2.81 13.47 -3.93
CA GLU A 87 2.05 14.71 -3.67
C GLU A 87 1.19 15.17 -4.86
N ALA A 88 1.33 14.53 -6.03
CA ALA A 88 0.44 14.79 -7.16
C ALA A 88 -1.03 14.45 -6.83
N GLU A 89 -1.96 15.22 -7.40
CA GLU A 89 -3.40 15.01 -7.21
C GLU A 89 -3.93 13.86 -8.06
N GLU A 90 -3.39 13.71 -9.27
CA GLU A 90 -3.78 12.70 -10.25
C GLU A 90 -2.57 11.93 -10.80
N GLY A 91 -2.84 10.76 -11.39
CA GLY A 91 -1.81 9.92 -11.98
C GLY A 91 -2.38 8.62 -12.55
N HIS A 92 -1.50 7.80 -13.11
CA HIS A 92 -1.89 6.51 -13.70
C HIS A 92 -1.90 5.38 -12.67
N ILE A 93 -2.75 4.37 -12.91
CA ILE A 93 -2.67 3.08 -12.22
C ILE A 93 -1.67 2.20 -12.95
N LEU A 94 -0.76 1.58 -12.19
CA LEU A 94 0.26 0.67 -12.72
C LEU A 94 0.14 -0.71 -12.07
N LEU A 95 0.22 -1.75 -12.89
CA LEU A 95 0.41 -3.13 -12.47
C LEU A 95 1.85 -3.53 -12.75
N GLN A 96 2.55 -4.04 -11.74
CA GLN A 96 3.97 -4.34 -11.85
C GLN A 96 4.21 -5.85 -12.01
N ASP A 97 5.12 -6.19 -12.91
CA ASP A 97 5.87 -7.45 -12.91
C ASP A 97 7.29 -7.15 -12.38
N HIS A 98 7.81 -8.05 -11.55
CA HIS A 98 9.14 -7.95 -10.95
C HIS A 98 9.93 -9.26 -11.11
N GLY A 99 9.76 -9.94 -12.26
CA GLY A 99 10.50 -11.15 -12.63
C GLY A 99 9.90 -12.45 -12.08
N GLY A 100 8.64 -12.40 -11.63
CA GLY A 100 7.89 -13.56 -11.14
C GLY A 100 6.53 -13.61 -11.82
N GLU A 101 6.01 -14.83 -12.05
CA GLU A 101 4.69 -14.99 -12.65
C GLU A 101 3.60 -14.34 -11.78
N VAL A 102 2.83 -13.44 -12.37
CA VAL A 102 1.72 -12.74 -11.71
C VAL A 102 0.51 -12.69 -12.63
N SER A 103 -0.67 -12.92 -12.06
CA SER A 103 -1.96 -12.87 -12.77
C SER A 103 -2.89 -11.85 -12.11
N PHE A 104 -3.59 -11.07 -12.94
CA PHE A 104 -4.57 -10.08 -12.49
C PHE A 104 -5.95 -10.35 -13.10
N ARG A 105 -7.02 -10.08 -12.35
CA ARG A 105 -8.40 -10.14 -12.85
C ARG A 105 -9.31 -9.21 -12.05
N ASN A 106 -10.51 -8.93 -12.58
CA ASN A 106 -11.53 -8.11 -11.93
C ASN A 106 -11.04 -6.71 -11.53
N ILE A 107 -10.24 -6.08 -12.39
CA ILE A 107 -9.76 -4.71 -12.20
C ILE A 107 -10.93 -3.76 -12.49
N LYS A 108 -11.30 -2.95 -11.49
CA LYS A 108 -12.42 -2.02 -11.55
C LYS A 108 -12.01 -0.71 -10.89
N ILE A 109 -12.56 0.40 -11.38
CA ILE A 109 -12.37 1.75 -10.86
C ILE A 109 -13.74 2.32 -10.56
N LEU A 110 -13.84 3.05 -9.45
CA LEU A 110 -14.96 3.91 -9.10
C LEU A 110 -14.36 5.29 -8.84
N GLU A 111 -14.79 6.26 -9.64
CA GLU A 111 -14.42 7.69 -9.50
C GLU A 111 -15.43 8.42 -8.60
#